data_AF-A0A429A044-F1
#
_entry.id   AF-A0A429A044-F1
#
_cell.length_a   1.000
_cell.length_b   1.000
_cell.length_c   1.000
_cell.angle_alpha   90.00
_cell.angle_beta   90.00
_cell.angle_gamma   90.00
#
_symmetry.space_group_name_H-M   'P 1'
#
loop_
_entity.id
_entity.type
_entity.pdbx_description
1 polymer ?
#
loop_
_entity_poly.entity_id
_entity_poly.type
_entity_poly.pdbx_seq_one_letter_code
_entity_poly.pdbx_strand_id
1 'polypeptide(L)'
;MNVELAASCPHVRGTHPPVPSGYVDGCEDCRQSGGRWVELRECLTCGHVGCCDTSPGRHAAAHWAATAHPATASLEPGDRWGWCYADQRYLRSVRRGRRITA
;
A
#
# COMPACT_ATOMS: atom_id res chain seq x y z
N MET A 1 -15.44 9.66 -8.34
CA MET A 1 -14.39 8.74 -7.83
C MET A 1 -15.08 7.68 -6.97
N ASN A 2 -14.84 6.40 -7.22
CA ASN A 2 -15.49 5.31 -6.50
C ASN A 2 -14.74 5.04 -5.19
N VAL A 3 -15.30 5.55 -4.08
CA VAL A 3 -14.72 5.46 -2.74
C VAL A 3 -15.59 4.58 -1.85
N GLU A 4 -15.03 3.46 -1.39
CA GLU A 4 -15.71 2.48 -0.56
C GLU A 4 -15.13 2.47 0.87
N LEU A 5 -15.91 2.03 1.87
CA LEU A 5 -15.35 1.77 3.21
C LEU A 5 -14.48 0.51 3.15
N ALA A 6 -13.30 0.54 3.77
CA ALA A 6 -12.45 -0.64 3.86
C ALA A 6 -13.20 -1.85 4.48
N ALA A 7 -14.07 -1.61 5.46
CA ALA A 7 -14.88 -2.65 6.09
C ALA A 7 -15.87 -3.35 5.14
N SER A 8 -16.24 -2.70 4.03
CA SER A 8 -17.19 -3.21 3.03
C SER A 8 -16.52 -4.01 1.90
N CYS A 9 -15.22 -3.80 1.66
CA CYS A 9 -14.50 -4.47 0.60
C CYS A 9 -14.15 -5.92 1.02
N PRO A 10 -14.59 -6.95 0.28
CA PRO A 10 -14.36 -8.35 0.66
C PRO A 10 -12.88 -8.73 0.68
N HIS A 11 -12.04 -8.00 -0.07
CA HIS A 11 -10.60 -8.24 -0.19
C HIS A 11 -9.78 -7.78 1.03
N VAL A 12 -10.33 -6.87 1.86
CA VAL A 12 -9.65 -6.34 3.06
C VAL A 12 -10.51 -6.47 4.32
N ARG A 13 -11.72 -7.02 4.20
CA ARG A 13 -12.59 -7.27 5.34
C ARG A 13 -11.95 -8.34 6.23
N GLY A 14 -11.65 -7.97 7.47
CA GLY A 14 -11.04 -8.88 8.45
C GLY A 14 -9.53 -9.07 8.27
N THR A 15 -8.89 -8.43 7.29
CA THR A 15 -7.43 -8.34 7.27
C THR A 15 -6.99 -7.39 8.36
N HIS A 16 -6.32 -7.91 9.39
CA HIS A 16 -5.48 -7.06 10.21
C HIS A 16 -4.21 -6.78 9.42
N PRO A 17 -3.84 -5.50 9.20
CA PRO A 17 -2.52 -5.22 8.69
C PRO A 17 -1.51 -5.92 9.61
N PRO A 18 -0.43 -6.50 9.07
CA PRO A 18 0.61 -7.07 9.90
C PRO A 18 1.03 -6.05 10.96
N VAL A 19 1.25 -6.50 12.20
CA VAL A 19 1.73 -5.64 13.27
C VAL A 19 3.00 -4.94 12.75
N PRO A 20 3.07 -3.60 12.78
CA PRO A 20 4.23 -2.89 12.26
C PRO A 20 5.51 -3.42 12.89
N SER A 21 6.43 -3.91 12.06
CA SER A 21 7.76 -4.28 12.53
C SER A 21 8.69 -3.08 12.70
N GLY A 22 8.22 -1.84 12.45
CA GLY A 22 9.01 -0.62 12.61
C GLY A 22 8.71 0.47 11.58
N TYR A 23 9.73 1.29 11.32
CA TYR A 23 9.73 2.35 10.32
C TYR A 23 10.16 1.82 8.95
N VAL A 24 9.93 2.60 7.89
CA VAL A 24 10.41 2.31 6.53
C VAL A 24 11.12 3.51 5.92
N ASP A 25 12.24 3.23 5.23
CA ASP A 25 13.13 4.24 4.62
C ASP A 25 12.87 4.48 3.13
N GLY A 26 11.78 3.92 2.59
CA GLY A 26 11.43 4.02 1.18
C GLY A 26 10.90 2.73 0.58
N CYS A 27 10.71 2.75 -0.74
CA CYS A 27 10.47 1.55 -1.53
C CYS A 27 11.79 0.83 -1.74
N GLU A 28 11.89 -0.41 -1.24
CA GLU A 28 13.12 -1.19 -1.27
C GLU A 28 13.65 -1.38 -2.69
N ASP A 29 12.78 -1.76 -3.63
CA ASP A 29 13.14 -1.97 -5.04
C ASP A 29 13.67 -0.68 -5.71
N CYS A 30 13.08 0.48 -5.38
CA CYS A 30 13.61 1.76 -5.85
C CYS A 30 15.00 2.03 -5.27
N ARG A 31 15.22 1.75 -3.99
CA ARG A 31 16.53 1.96 -3.36
C ARG A 31 17.61 1.06 -3.97
N GLN A 32 17.30 -0.21 -4.19
CA GLN A 32 18.22 -1.17 -4.79
C GLN A 32 18.57 -0.80 -6.24
N SER A 33 17.61 -0.27 -7.00
CA SER A 33 17.81 0.16 -8.39
C SER A 33 18.33 1.60 -8.56
N GLY A 34 18.46 2.37 -7.46
CA GLY A 34 18.75 3.81 -7.53
C GLY A 34 17.60 4.65 -8.12
N GLY A 35 16.40 4.08 -8.19
CA GLY A 35 15.19 4.74 -8.65
C GLY A 35 14.60 5.72 -7.62
N ARG A 36 13.73 6.61 -8.11
CA ARG A 36 12.95 7.54 -7.29
C ARG A 36 11.50 7.10 -7.18
N TRP A 37 10.82 7.54 -6.12
CA TRP A 37 9.40 7.35 -5.91
C TRP A 37 8.72 8.69 -5.57
N VAL A 38 7.40 8.70 -5.68
CA VAL A 38 6.55 9.85 -5.33
C VAL A 38 5.92 9.60 -3.96
N GLU A 39 5.22 8.49 -3.79
CA GLU A 39 4.56 8.09 -2.53
C GLU A 39 4.78 6.59 -2.27
N LEU A 40 4.64 6.20 -1.01
CA LEU A 40 4.75 4.80 -0.58
C LEU A 40 3.39 4.18 -0.29
N ARG A 41 3.29 2.88 -0.58
CA ARG A 41 2.11 2.05 -0.32
C ARG A 41 2.52 0.76 0.39
N GLU A 42 1.76 0.39 1.41
CA GLU A 42 1.93 -0.84 2.18
C GLU A 42 0.87 -1.87 1.76
N CYS A 43 1.28 -3.09 1.44
CA CYS A 43 0.38 -4.20 1.18
C CYS A 43 -0.36 -4.62 2.46
N LEU A 44 -1.70 -4.66 2.39
CA LEU A 44 -2.55 -5.01 3.53
C LEU A 44 -2.54 -6.52 3.87
N THR A 45 -1.99 -7.35 2.98
CA THR A 45 -1.88 -8.80 3.18
C THR A 45 -0.56 -9.21 3.83
N CYS A 46 0.56 -8.67 3.34
CA CYS A 46 1.90 -9.11 3.78
C CYS A 46 2.81 -7.99 4.31
N GLY A 47 2.39 -6.72 4.24
CA GLY A 47 3.17 -5.59 4.75
C GLY A 47 4.35 -5.16 3.86
N HIS A 48 4.49 -5.72 2.65
CA HIS A 48 5.47 -5.24 1.66
C HIS A 48 5.22 -3.77 1.31
N VAL A 49 6.29 -2.99 1.15
CA VAL A 49 6.23 -1.56 0.82
C VAL A 49 6.75 -1.30 -0.59
N GLY A 50 5.84 -0.83 -1.46
CA GLY A 50 6.13 -0.46 -2.85
C GLY A 50 5.83 1.01 -3.12
N CYS A 51 6.45 1.57 -4.16
CA CYS A 51 6.10 2.90 -4.66
C CYS A 51 4.77 2.86 -5.42
N CYS A 52 4.02 3.96 -5.37
CA CYS A 52 2.69 4.08 -5.99
C CYS A 52 2.72 4.00 -7.52
N ASP A 53 1.54 3.83 -8.14
CA ASP A 53 1.42 3.63 -9.60
C ASP A 53 1.79 4.87 -10.44
N THR A 54 1.85 6.05 -9.82
CA THR A 54 2.35 7.29 -10.47
C THR A 54 3.87 7.45 -10.33
N SER A 55 4.53 6.66 -9.49
CA SER A 55 5.99 6.60 -9.42
C SER A 55 6.54 5.86 -10.66
N PRO A 56 7.74 6.20 -11.16
CA PRO A 56 8.31 5.54 -12.34
C PRO A 56 8.38 4.01 -12.22
N GLY A 57 8.72 3.49 -11.03
CA GLY A 57 8.89 2.05 -10.78
C GLY A 57 7.59 1.25 -10.59
N ARG A 58 6.48 1.88 -10.16
CA ARG A 58 5.16 1.24 -9.99
C ARG A 58 5.19 -0.07 -9.19
N HIS A 59 6.06 -0.16 -8.18
CA HIS A 59 6.34 -1.42 -7.49
C HIS A 59 5.14 -1.96 -6.70
N ALA A 60 4.20 -1.12 -6.24
CA ALA A 60 2.97 -1.60 -5.62
C ALA A 60 2.07 -2.40 -6.60
N ALA A 61 1.95 -1.95 -7.86
CA ALA A 61 1.22 -2.67 -8.90
C ALA A 61 1.94 -3.94 -9.33
N ALA A 62 3.27 -3.88 -9.48
CA ALA A 62 4.08 -5.05 -9.80
C ALA A 62 3.96 -6.14 -8.72
N HIS A 63 3.98 -5.73 -7.44
CA HIS A 63 3.75 -6.62 -6.30
C HIS A 63 2.37 -7.28 -6.34
N TRP A 64 1.29 -6.52 -6.63
CA TRP A 64 -0.03 -7.11 -6.84
C TRP A 64 -0.02 -8.16 -7.96
N ALA A 65 0.55 -7.81 -9.12
CA ALA A 65 0.58 -8.72 -10.28
C ALA A 65 1.35 -10.03 -9.98
N ALA A 66 2.39 -9.97 -9.15
CA ALA A 66 3.19 -11.14 -8.79
C ALA A 66 2.56 -12.01 -7.69
N THR A 67 1.81 -11.41 -6.75
CA THR A 67 1.38 -12.09 -5.51
C THR A 67 -0.12 -12.29 -5.39
N ALA A 68 -0.92 -11.58 -6.20
CA ALA A 68 -2.36 -11.47 -6.02
C ALA A 68 -2.76 -10.98 -4.62
N HIS A 69 -1.96 -10.11 -3.97
CA HIS A 69 -2.35 -9.40 -2.76
C HIS A 69 -3.20 -8.14 -3.06
N PRO A 70 -4.51 -8.15 -2.76
CA PRO A 70 -5.48 -7.35 -3.49
C PRO A 70 -5.51 -5.87 -3.15
N ALA A 71 -4.88 -5.45 -2.06
CA ALA A 71 -4.99 -4.08 -1.62
C ALA A 71 -3.75 -3.55 -0.91
N THR A 72 -3.58 -2.24 -1.01
CA THR A 72 -2.53 -1.48 -0.34
C THR A 72 -3.09 -0.29 0.41
N ALA A 73 -2.47 0.12 1.51
CA ALA A 73 -2.70 1.40 2.18
C ALA A 73 -1.68 2.44 1.71
N SER A 74 -2.06 3.72 1.64
CA SER A 74 -1.08 4.82 1.61
C SER A 74 -0.22 4.76 2.88
N LEU A 75 1.05 5.14 2.81
CA LEU A 75 1.91 5.36 3.99
C LEU A 75 2.15 6.84 4.31
N GLU A 76 1.68 7.77 3.48
CA GLU A 76 1.91 9.22 3.66
C GLU A 76 1.36 9.73 5.00
N PRO A 77 2.09 10.55 5.79
CA PRO A 77 1.66 10.92 7.14
C PRO A 77 0.22 11.45 7.23
N GLY A 78 -0.59 10.88 8.13
CA GLY A 78 -1.98 11.29 8.37
C GLY A 78 -3.03 10.65 7.46
N ASP A 79 -2.63 10.12 6.31
CA ASP A 79 -3.56 9.50 5.37
C ASP A 79 -4.18 8.20 5.93
N ARG A 80 -5.46 7.95 5.61
CA ARG A 80 -6.21 6.77 6.06
C ARG A 80 -6.98 6.12 4.91
N TRP A 81 -6.37 6.11 3.74
CA TRP A 81 -6.93 5.52 2.52
C TRP A 81 -6.06 4.38 1.99
N GLY A 82 -6.65 3.58 1.11
CA GLY A 82 -5.98 2.53 0.37
C GLY A 82 -6.57 2.35 -1.02
N TRP A 83 -5.96 1.46 -1.78
CA TRP A 83 -6.38 1.09 -3.12
C TRP A 83 -6.59 -0.42 -3.17
N CYS A 84 -7.76 -0.85 -3.63
CA CYS A 84 -8.05 -2.24 -3.98
C CYS A 84 -7.76 -2.43 -5.47
N TYR A 85 -6.71 -3.18 -5.80
CA TYR A 85 -6.35 -3.51 -7.17
C TYR A 85 -7.38 -4.44 -7.81
N ALA A 86 -7.92 -5.40 -7.06
CA ALA A 86 -8.92 -6.35 -7.55
C ALA A 86 -10.21 -5.66 -8.02
N ASP A 87 -10.70 -4.68 -7.26
CA ASP A 87 -11.93 -3.94 -7.59
C ASP A 87 -11.69 -2.63 -8.35
N GLN A 88 -10.43 -2.17 -8.41
CA GLN A 88 -10.01 -0.86 -8.93
C GLN A 88 -10.72 0.32 -8.25
N ARG A 89 -10.71 0.35 -6.91
CA ARG A 89 -11.41 1.38 -6.11
C ARG A 89 -10.57 1.90 -4.97
N TYR A 90 -10.87 3.14 -4.58
CA TYR A 90 -10.34 3.73 -3.36
C TYR A 90 -11.08 3.20 -2.14
N LEU A 91 -10.33 2.91 -1.09
CA LEU A 91 -10.82 2.51 0.21
C LEU A 91 -10.56 3.64 1.21
N ARG A 92 -11.55 4.00 2.02
CA ARG A 92 -11.39 4.92 3.16
C ARG A 92 -11.36 4.16 4.48
N SER A 93 -10.86 4.81 5.53
CA SER A 93 -10.79 4.27 6.90
C SER A 93 -9.86 3.05 7.03
N VAL A 94 -8.85 2.95 6.17
CA VAL A 94 -7.84 1.90 6.23
C VAL A 94 -6.96 2.11 7.46
N ARG A 95 -6.70 1.04 8.23
CA ARG A 95 -5.70 1.05 9.30
C ARG A 95 -4.33 0.73 8.71
N ARG A 96 -3.28 1.37 9.20
CA ARG A 96 -1.90 1.16 8.75
C ARG A 96 -1.14 0.26 9.70
N GLY A 97 -0.22 -0.52 9.15
CA GLY A 97 0.85 -1.13 9.88
C GLY A 97 1.91 -0.07 10.19
N ARG A 98 2.70 0.34 9.19
CA ARG A 98 3.99 1.05 9.38
C ARG A 98 3.97 2.59 9.37
N ARG A 99 5.08 3.20 9.82
CA ARG A 99 5.38 4.65 9.76
C ARG A 99 6.57 4.91 8.83
N ILE A 100 6.61 6.06 8.14
CA ILE A 100 7.76 6.48 7.31
C ILE A 100 8.80 7.18 8.21
N THR A 101 10.10 6.96 7.98
CA THR A 101 11.16 7.79 8.57
C THR A 101 11.15 9.19 7.95
N ALA A 102 11.22 10.23 8.78
CA ALA A 102 11.32 11.62 8.33
C ALA A 102 12.75 11.93 7.86
#